data_AF-K2P5G0-F1
#
_entry.id   AF-K2P5G0-F1
#
_cell.length_a   1.000
_cell.length_b   1.000
_cell.length_c   1.000
_cell.angle_alpha   90.00
_cell.angle_beta   90.00
_cell.angle_gamma   90.00
#
_symmetry.space_group_name_H-M   'P 1'
#
loop_
_entity.id
_entity.type
_entity.pdbx_description
1 polymer ?
#
loop_
_entity_poly.entity_id
_entity_poly.type
_entity_poly.pdbx_seq_one_letter_code
_entity_poly.pdbx_strand_id
1 'polypeptide(L)'
;MEGIISVKVSLRLAEVDDLKINRNTLRYGQCYAVKNSDGLTLSGMHIINEDTDPLELKFFLDQKRLLVPVSCLDATIKILD
;
A
#
# COMPACT_ATOMS: atom_id res chain seq x y z
N MET A 1 1.47 21.68 -22.32
CA MET A 1 0.45 20.73 -21.85
C MET A 1 1.19 19.66 -21.07
N GLU A 2 1.03 19.63 -19.75
CA GLU A 2 1.55 18.54 -18.93
C GLU A 2 0.53 17.40 -18.99
N GLY A 3 0.85 16.33 -19.71
CA GLY A 3 -0.01 15.14 -19.78
C GLY A 3 -0.09 14.46 -18.42
N ILE A 4 -1.30 14.03 -18.04
CA ILE A 4 -1.48 13.27 -16.80
C ILE A 4 -1.02 11.83 -17.06
N ILE A 5 0.07 11.43 -16.41
CA ILE A 5 0.53 10.04 -16.44
C ILE A 5 -0.29 9.25 -15.42
N SER A 6 -1.05 8.26 -15.91
CA SER A 6 -1.77 7.32 -15.05
C SER A 6 -1.03 5.99 -15.00
N VAL A 7 -0.63 5.58 -13.79
CA VAL A 7 0.01 4.28 -13.55
C VAL A 7 -0.98 3.38 -12.82
N LYS A 8 -1.23 2.19 -13.39
CA LYS A 8 -2.00 1.14 -12.71
C LYS A 8 -1.03 0.26 -11.92
N VAL A 9 -1.36 0.03 -10.66
CA VAL A 9 -0.57 -0.80 -9.76
C VAL A 9 -1.46 -1.91 -9.21
N SER A 10 -1.00 -3.15 -9.30
CA SER A 10 -1.67 -4.29 -8.69
C SER A 10 -1.37 -4.31 -7.19
N LEU A 11 -2.41 -4.54 -6.39
CA LEU A 11 -2.31 -4.65 -4.94
C LEU A 11 -2.51 -6.11 -4.50
N ARG A 12 -1.81 -6.53 -3.46
CA ARG A 12 -2.03 -7.82 -2.79
C ARG A 12 -2.18 -7.64 -1.29
N LEU A 13 -2.75 -8.63 -0.61
CA LEU A 13 -2.75 -8.67 0.85
C LEU A 13 -1.31 -8.60 1.37
N ALA A 14 -1.13 -7.75 2.37
CA ALA A 14 0.15 -7.57 3.03
C ALA A 14 0.43 -8.76 3.96
N GLU A 15 1.70 -9.14 4.00
CA GLU A 15 2.28 -10.01 5.02
C GLU A 15 3.08 -9.16 6.01
N VAL A 16 3.37 -9.72 7.19
CA VAL A 16 4.12 -9.01 8.24
C VAL A 16 5.48 -8.53 7.73
N ASP A 17 6.12 -9.32 6.86
CA ASP A 17 7.45 -9.04 6.32
C ASP A 17 7.45 -7.90 5.28
N ASP A 18 6.29 -7.56 4.71
CA ASP A 18 6.18 -6.42 3.77
C ASP A 18 6.32 -5.08 4.50
N LEU A 19 5.83 -5.02 5.73
CA LEU A 19 5.78 -3.79 6.53
C LEU A 19 7.06 -3.58 7.34
N LYS A 20 8.01 -4.50 7.25
CA LYS A 20 9.17 -4.57 8.13
C LYS A 20 10.48 -4.69 7.36
N ILE A 21 11.55 -4.12 7.92
CA ILE A 21 12.93 -4.30 7.43
C ILE A 21 13.62 -5.41 8.25
N ASN A 22 13.18 -5.58 9.50
CA ASN A 22 13.57 -6.65 10.40
C ASN A 22 12.37 -6.97 11.32
N ARG A 23 12.45 -8.02 12.15
CA ARG A 23 11.32 -8.44 13.01
C ARG A 23 10.69 -7.33 13.88
N ASN A 24 11.41 -6.23 14.13
CA ASN A 24 11.01 -5.18 15.06
C ASN A 24 10.82 -3.78 14.44
N THR A 25 11.29 -3.53 13.22
CA THR A 25 11.35 -2.17 12.64
C THR A 25 10.44 -2.06 11.43
N LEU A 26 9.53 -1.08 11.46
CA LEU A 26 8.68 -0.76 10.32
C LEU A 26 9.51 -0.26 9.14
N ARG A 27 9.05 -0.56 7.93
CA ARG A 27 9.65 -0.13 6.68
C ARG A 27 9.08 1.24 6.28
N TYR A 28 9.71 2.31 6.75
CA TYR A 28 9.34 3.66 6.32
C TYR A 28 9.49 3.84 4.81
N GLY A 29 8.58 4.62 4.23
CA GLY A 29 8.45 4.79 2.78
C GLY A 29 7.69 3.66 2.07
N GLN A 30 7.32 2.58 2.77
CA GLN A 30 6.48 1.54 2.18
C GLN A 30 5.07 2.08 1.93
N CYS A 31 4.61 1.98 0.69
CA CYS A 31 3.23 2.30 0.35
C CYS A 31 2.29 1.15 0.77
N TYR A 32 1.12 1.50 1.27
CA TYR A 32 0.05 0.56 1.56
C TYR A 32 -1.33 1.18 1.25
N ALA A 33 -2.34 0.34 1.11
CA ALA A 33 -3.74 0.75 1.05
C ALA A 33 -4.55 -0.03 2.09
N VAL A 34 -5.66 0.54 2.53
CA VAL A 34 -6.59 -0.14 3.44
C VAL A 34 -7.91 -0.38 2.72
N LYS A 35 -8.35 -1.64 2.76
CA LYS A 35 -9.68 -2.03 2.31
C LYS A 35 -10.72 -1.49 3.30
N ASN A 36 -11.76 -0.82 2.83
CA ASN A 36 -12.84 -0.37 3.70
C ASN A 36 -13.68 -1.56 4.19
N SER A 37 -14.53 -1.31 5.19
CA SER A 37 -15.38 -2.34 5.80
C SER A 37 -16.37 -2.98 4.81
N ASP A 38 -16.68 -2.30 3.71
CA ASP A 38 -17.50 -2.82 2.63
C ASP A 38 -16.80 -3.93 1.81
N GLY A 39 -15.48 -4.07 1.95
CA GLY A 39 -14.70 -5.04 1.20
C GLY A 39 -14.64 -4.78 -0.31
N LEU A 40 -15.02 -3.60 -0.78
CA LEU A 40 -15.06 -3.24 -2.20
C LEU A 40 -14.26 -1.97 -2.51
N THR A 41 -14.18 -1.05 -1.55
CA THR A 41 -13.49 0.23 -1.73
C THR A 41 -12.20 0.31 -0.92
N LEU A 42 -11.34 1.24 -1.30
CA LEU A 42 -10.09 1.54 -0.62
C LEU A 42 -10.15 2.94 -0.01
N SER A 43 -9.51 3.13 1.14
CA SER A 43 -9.33 4.45 1.76
C SER A 43 -8.35 5.35 0.99
N GLY A 44 -7.65 4.80 0.00
CA GLY A 44 -6.57 5.45 -0.74
C GLY A 44 -5.22 4.80 -0.48
N MET A 45 -4.17 5.42 -1.02
CA MET A 45 -2.79 5.02 -0.80
C MET A 45 -2.19 5.85 0.34
N HIS A 46 -1.49 5.17 1.24
CA HIS A 46 -0.80 5.72 2.39
C HIS A 46 0.67 5.30 2.34
N ILE A 47 1.53 6.00 3.08
CA ILE A 47 2.96 5.70 3.20
C ILE A 47 3.27 5.53 4.68
N ILE A 48 3.94 4.44 5.04
CA ILE A 48 4.41 4.25 6.42
C ILE A 48 5.47 5.33 6.71
N ASN A 49 5.23 6.14 7.74
CA ASN A 49 6.09 7.23 8.21
C ASN A 49 6.17 7.21 9.75
N GLU A 50 6.78 8.24 10.33
CA GLU A 50 6.96 8.40 11.78
C GLU A 50 5.65 8.54 12.56
N ASP A 51 4.58 9.05 11.93
CA ASP A 51 3.24 9.20 12.52
C ASP A 51 2.39 7.93 12.41
N THR A 52 2.87 6.91 11.69
CA THR A 52 2.11 5.68 11.47
C THR A 52 2.10 4.80 12.72
N ASP A 53 0.92 4.57 13.29
CA ASP A 53 0.76 3.70 14.46
C ASP A 53 0.95 2.21 14.08
N PRO A 54 1.97 1.51 14.62
CA PRO A 54 2.18 0.10 14.38
C PRO A 54 1.00 -0.78 14.82
N LEU A 55 0.22 -0.37 15.84
CA LEU A 55 -0.95 -1.10 16.31
C LEU A 55 -2.10 -1.03 15.31
N GLU A 56 -2.27 0.13 14.66
CA GLU A 56 -3.28 0.30 13.60
C GLU A 56 -2.95 -0.58 12.38
N LEU A 57 -1.69 -0.59 11.95
CA LEU A 57 -1.23 -1.48 10.88
C LEU A 57 -1.48 -2.95 11.22
N LYS A 58 -1.16 -3.34 12.46
CA LYS A 58 -1.42 -4.70 12.95
C LYS A 58 -2.91 -5.03 12.91
N PHE A 59 -3.77 -4.12 13.36
CA PHE A 59 -5.22 -4.30 13.32
C PHE A 59 -5.72 -4.53 11.88
N PHE A 60 -5.28 -3.73 10.91
CA PHE A 60 -5.66 -3.93 9.51
C PHE A 60 -5.12 -5.24 8.92
N LEU A 61 -3.92 -5.65 9.30
CA LEU A 61 -3.31 -6.89 8.85
C LEU A 61 -4.06 -8.11 9.40
N ASP A 62 -4.38 -8.10 10.70
CA ASP A 62 -5.15 -9.16 11.36
C ASP A 62 -6.58 -9.27 10.76
N GLN A 63 -7.16 -8.16 10.26
CA GLN A 63 -8.44 -8.14 9.55
C GLN A 63 -8.37 -8.49 8.06
N LYS A 64 -7.17 -8.79 7.51
CA LYS A 64 -6.96 -8.98 6.05
C LYS A 64 -7.43 -7.79 5.21
N ARG A 65 -7.20 -6.57 5.72
CA ARG A 65 -7.59 -5.30 5.07
C ARG A 65 -6.40 -4.50 4.57
N LEU A 66 -5.19 -4.81 5.04
CA LEU A 66 -3.98 -4.13 4.59
C LEU A 66 -3.49 -4.71 3.25
N LEU A 67 -3.25 -3.83 2.29
CA LEU A 67 -2.78 -4.16 0.95
C LEU A 67 -1.46 -3.45 0.67
N VAL A 68 -0.56 -4.10 -0.07
CA VAL A 68 0.69 -3.51 -0.55
C VAL A 68 0.81 -3.65 -2.06
N PRO A 69 1.50 -2.73 -2.75
CA PRO A 69 1.87 -2.90 -4.15
C PRO A 69 2.64 -4.20 -4.40
N VAL A 70 2.22 -4.94 -5.42
CA VAL A 70 3.11 -5.94 -6.04
C VAL A 70 4.17 -5.15 -6.79
N SER A 71 5.47 -5.44 -6.59
CA SER A 71 6.57 -4.57 -7.02
C SER A 71 6.40 -4.03 -8.45
N CYS A 72 6.67 -2.74 -8.63
CA CYS A 72 6.41 -1.95 -9.84
C CYS A 72 7.23 -2.33 -11.09
N LEU A 73 7.92 -3.47 -11.10
CA LEU A 73 8.75 -3.88 -12.24
C LEU A 73 7.93 -4.06 -13.54
N ASP A 74 6.60 -4.22 -13.44
CA ASP A 74 5.67 -4.30 -14.58
C ASP A 74 4.67 -3.13 -14.65
N ALA A 75 5.03 -1.95 -14.13
CA ALA A 75 4.19 -0.77 -14.28
C ALA A 75 4.11 -0.35 -15.76
N THR A 76 2.99 -0.67 -16.42
CA THR A 76 2.73 -0.20 -17.79
C THR A 76 2.31 1.27 -17.73
N ILE A 77 3.23 2.17 -18.11
CA ILE A 77 2.94 3.60 -18.21
C ILE A 77 2.03 3.83 -19.42
N LYS A 78 0.80 4.32 -19.20
CA LYS A 78 -0.04 4.84 -20.27
C LYS A 78 -0.06 6.37 -20.18
N ILE A 79 0.47 7.01 -21.22
CA ILE A 79 0.33 8.45 -21.43
C ILE A 79 -1.06 8.66 -22.05
N LEU A 80 -1.88 9.51 -21.43
CA LEU A 80 -3.18 9.91 -21.97
C LEU A 80 -3.02 11.32 -22.56
N ASP A 81 -3.24 11.43 -23.87
CA ASP A 81 -3.33 12.71 -24.61
C ASP A 81 -4.69 13.39 -24.38
#